data_AF-A0A9E3XC38-F1
#
_entry.id   AF-A0A9E3XC38-F1
#
_cell.length_a   1.000
_cell.length_b   1.000
_cell.length_c   1.000
_cell.angle_alpha   90.00
_cell.angle_beta   90.00
_cell.angle_gamma   90.00
#
_symmetry.space_group_name_H-M   'P 1'
#
loop_
_entity.id
_entity.type
_entity.pdbx_description
1 polymer ?
#
loop_
_entity_poly.entity_id
_entity_poly.type
_entity_poly.pdbx_seq_one_letter_code
_entity_poly.pdbx_strand_id
1 'polypeptide(L)'
;MVARLFVEGKADDKFLRDYILFLLKDGDPNDLDIIRLDGWTNIPKVEPKFKEHSDAGHINLLILDADDNPIQRRRQILGYKNTIGIDFELFLLPNDQDSGNLETILCQIISQNHQPIFDCFDRYQDCLRNNPTYHVPNLKSKIFAYLEALLPPNQSEMCQDHKRNYLNADHWDLDNPNLDPLRKFLFSDNYTYFL
;
A
#
# COMPACT_ATOMS: atom_id res chain seq x y z
N MET A 1 -10.91 17.80 10.38
CA MET A 1 -10.70 17.98 8.93
C MET A 1 -11.10 16.69 8.21
N VAL A 2 -11.39 16.71 6.92
CA VAL A 2 -11.57 15.46 6.13
C VAL A 2 -10.25 15.12 5.45
N ALA A 3 -9.90 13.84 5.37
CA ALA A 3 -8.69 13.36 4.70
C ALA A 3 -8.97 12.91 3.28
N ARG A 4 -8.08 13.31 2.36
CA ARG A 4 -7.99 12.80 0.98
C ARG A 4 -6.65 12.10 0.84
N LEU A 5 -6.66 10.86 0.36
CA LEU A 5 -5.44 10.11 0.12
C LEU A 5 -4.99 10.24 -1.33
N PHE A 6 -3.68 10.30 -1.52
CA PHE A 6 -3.00 10.18 -2.80
C PHE A 6 -2.08 8.96 -2.73
N VAL A 7 -2.24 8.05 -3.67
CA VAL A 7 -1.58 6.73 -3.64
C VAL A 7 -0.93 6.40 -4.97
N GLU A 8 0.10 5.56 -4.95
CA GLU A 8 0.92 5.28 -6.13
C GLU A 8 0.14 4.60 -7.26
N GLY A 9 -0.55 3.49 -6.96
CA GLY A 9 -1.22 2.68 -7.97
C GLY A 9 -2.50 2.00 -7.50
N LYS A 10 -2.97 1.05 -8.31
CA LYS A 10 -4.24 0.33 -8.09
C LYS A 10 -4.19 -0.64 -6.92
N ALA A 11 -3.01 -1.21 -6.65
CA ALA A 11 -2.81 -2.13 -5.54
C ALA A 11 -2.95 -1.41 -4.19
N ASP A 12 -2.31 -0.23 -4.10
CA ASP A 12 -2.33 0.65 -2.92
C ASP A 12 -3.74 1.15 -2.63
N ASP A 13 -4.43 1.64 -3.66
CA ASP A 13 -5.85 2.05 -3.60
C ASP A 13 -6.72 0.93 -3.01
N LYS A 14 -6.63 -0.29 -3.56
CA LYS A 14 -7.41 -1.42 -3.05
C LYS A 14 -7.06 -1.79 -1.61
N PHE A 15 -5.77 -1.85 -1.28
CA PHE A 15 -5.30 -2.19 0.05
C PHE A 15 -5.74 -1.16 1.09
N LEU A 16 -5.54 0.13 0.82
CA LEU A 16 -5.87 1.20 1.75
C LEU A 16 -7.37 1.34 1.96
N ARG A 17 -8.21 1.12 0.94
CA ARG A 17 -9.68 1.07 1.12
C ARG A 17 -10.07 -0.02 2.11
N ASP A 18 -9.61 -1.25 1.88
CA ASP A 18 -9.93 -2.36 2.78
C ASP A 18 -9.39 -2.12 4.20
N TYR A 19 -8.15 -1.65 4.31
CA TYR A 19 -7.50 -1.46 5.60
C TYR A 19 -8.15 -0.33 6.42
N ILE A 20 -8.51 0.80 5.79
CA ILE A 20 -9.21 1.90 6.48
C ILE A 20 -10.58 1.43 6.96
N LEU A 21 -11.33 0.69 6.15
CA LEU A 21 -12.62 0.12 6.56
C LEU A 21 -12.48 -0.86 7.72
N PHE A 22 -11.47 -1.73 7.67
CA PHE A 22 -11.16 -2.64 8.76
C PHE A 22 -10.95 -1.88 10.08
N LEU A 23 -10.23 -0.76 10.03
CA LEU A 23 -9.95 0.09 11.19
C LEU A 23 -11.20 0.85 11.68
N LEU A 24 -12.03 1.37 10.76
CA LEU A 24 -13.27 2.08 11.10
C LEU A 24 -14.38 1.15 11.60
N LYS A 25 -14.34 -0.13 11.20
CA LYS A 25 -15.38 -1.14 11.45
C LYS A 25 -16.76 -0.75 10.89
N ASP A 26 -16.81 0.23 10.00
CA ASP A 26 -18.01 0.77 9.37
C ASP A 26 -17.63 1.60 8.12
N GLY A 27 -18.61 1.88 7.26
CA GLY A 27 -18.47 2.69 6.03
C GLY A 27 -18.46 1.89 4.72
N ASP A 28 -18.64 2.60 3.61
CA ASP A 28 -18.49 2.05 2.25
C ASP A 28 -17.08 2.36 1.72
N PRO A 29 -16.35 1.39 1.12
CA PRO A 29 -15.04 1.66 0.52
C PRO A 29 -15.07 2.78 -0.51
N ASN A 30 -16.19 2.97 -1.22
CA ASN A 30 -16.34 3.96 -2.27
C ASN A 30 -16.48 5.39 -1.72
N ASP A 31 -16.83 5.54 -0.44
CA ASP A 31 -16.94 6.84 0.23
C ASP A 31 -15.56 7.43 0.58
N LEU A 32 -14.50 6.62 0.54
CA LEU A 32 -13.13 7.09 0.73
C LEU A 32 -12.63 7.88 -0.49
N ASP A 33 -12.21 9.12 -0.25
CA ASP A 33 -11.57 9.97 -1.26
C ASP A 33 -10.09 9.59 -1.43
N ILE A 34 -9.84 8.66 -2.35
CA ILE A 34 -8.50 8.18 -2.72
C ILE A 34 -8.23 8.48 -4.20
N ILE A 35 -7.14 9.17 -4.47
CA ILE A 35 -6.69 9.59 -5.79
C ILE A 35 -5.42 8.83 -6.16
N ARG A 36 -5.49 8.03 -7.23
CA ARG A 36 -4.31 7.36 -7.78
C ARG A 36 -3.45 8.32 -8.60
N LEU A 37 -2.14 8.22 -8.42
CA LEU A 37 -1.14 8.99 -9.15
C LEU A 37 -0.68 8.28 -10.42
N ASP A 38 -0.76 6.95 -10.47
CA ASP A 38 -0.15 6.11 -11.51
C ASP A 38 1.36 6.38 -11.64
N GLY A 39 2.03 6.44 -10.49
CA GLY A 39 3.45 6.75 -10.32
C GLY A 39 3.71 8.14 -9.71
N TRP A 40 4.68 8.21 -8.79
CA TRP A 40 4.97 9.43 -8.02
C TRP A 40 5.36 10.65 -8.86
N THR A 41 5.92 10.45 -10.07
CA THR A 41 6.28 11.55 -10.98
C THR A 41 5.07 12.30 -11.54
N ASN A 42 3.86 11.78 -11.36
CA ASN A 42 2.61 12.42 -11.77
C ASN A 42 2.03 13.38 -10.70
N ILE A 43 2.66 13.54 -9.53
CA ILE A 43 2.24 14.52 -8.52
C ILE A 43 1.93 15.91 -9.12
N PRO A 44 2.76 16.50 -10.01
CA PRO A 44 2.45 17.79 -10.61
C PRO A 44 1.16 17.82 -11.43
N LYS A 45 0.76 16.68 -12.02
CA LYS A 45 -0.47 16.62 -12.85
C LYS A 45 -1.74 16.68 -12.01
N VAL A 46 -1.65 16.32 -10.73
CA VAL A 46 -2.77 16.34 -9.79
C VAL A 46 -2.68 17.50 -8.79
N GLU A 47 -1.73 18.42 -8.98
CA GLU A 47 -1.55 19.62 -8.16
C GLU A 47 -2.87 20.36 -7.85
N PRO A 48 -3.80 20.59 -8.83
CA PRO A 48 -5.05 21.29 -8.53
C PRO A 48 -5.89 20.59 -7.46
N LYS A 49 -5.85 19.25 -7.40
CA LYS A 49 -6.62 18.45 -6.43
C LYS A 49 -6.07 18.55 -5.01
N PHE A 50 -4.77 18.73 -4.87
CA PHE A 50 -4.15 19.03 -3.57
C PHE A 50 -4.58 20.41 -3.10
N LYS A 51 -4.45 21.43 -3.96
CA LYS A 51 -4.77 22.83 -3.62
C LYS A 51 -6.24 23.01 -3.28
N GLU A 52 -7.14 22.50 -4.12
CA GLU A 52 -8.59 22.53 -3.88
C GLU A 52 -8.95 22.00 -2.48
N HIS A 53 -8.38 20.86 -2.09
CA HIS A 53 -8.67 20.22 -0.81
C HIS A 53 -8.08 21.02 0.37
N SER A 54 -6.84 21.50 0.24
CA SER A 54 -6.22 22.37 1.25
C SER A 54 -6.95 23.70 1.42
N ASP A 55 -7.38 24.33 0.33
CA ASP A 55 -8.12 25.59 0.33
C ASP A 55 -9.50 25.45 1.00
N ALA A 56 -10.08 24.24 0.97
CA ALA A 56 -11.29 23.87 1.72
C ALA A 56 -11.04 23.60 3.22
N GLY A 57 -9.80 23.73 3.71
CA GLY A 57 -9.43 23.47 5.09
C GLY A 57 -9.37 21.97 5.43
N HIS A 58 -9.09 21.13 4.44
CA HIS A 58 -8.97 19.69 4.58
C HIS A 58 -7.51 19.22 4.45
N ILE A 59 -7.24 17.95 4.77
CA ILE A 59 -5.89 17.40 4.83
C ILE A 59 -5.60 16.41 3.69
N ASN A 60 -4.44 16.55 3.06
CA ASN A 60 -3.97 15.60 2.05
C ASN A 60 -2.97 14.63 2.68
N LEU A 61 -3.17 13.34 2.46
CA LEU A 61 -2.24 12.28 2.85
C LEU A 61 -1.63 11.68 1.59
N LEU A 62 -0.31 11.63 1.49
CA LEU A 62 0.42 11.03 0.38
C LEU A 62 1.10 9.75 0.85
N ILE A 63 0.76 8.62 0.22
CA ILE A 63 1.33 7.30 0.53
C ILE A 63 1.97 6.74 -0.74
N LEU A 64 3.27 6.47 -0.69
CA LEU A 64 4.07 6.01 -1.83
C LEU A 64 5.05 4.92 -1.40
N ASP A 65 5.57 4.15 -2.36
CA ASP A 65 6.64 3.20 -2.06
C ASP A 65 7.96 3.92 -1.74
N ALA A 66 8.74 3.40 -0.78
CA ALA A 66 10.10 3.85 -0.53
C ALA A 66 11.08 3.38 -1.63
N ASP A 67 10.77 2.27 -2.28
CA ASP A 67 11.68 1.51 -3.14
C ASP A 67 13.00 1.24 -2.42
N ASP A 68 14.15 1.35 -3.11
CA ASP A 68 15.45 0.99 -2.55
C ASP A 68 16.05 2.07 -1.64
N ASN A 69 15.61 3.33 -1.71
CA ASN A 69 16.23 4.45 -1.01
C ASN A 69 15.19 5.44 -0.44
N PRO A 70 14.66 5.18 0.78
CA PRO A 70 13.62 5.99 1.42
C PRO A 70 14.07 7.45 1.63
N ILE A 71 15.34 7.67 1.99
CA ILE A 71 15.89 9.02 2.23
C ILE A 71 15.87 9.84 0.94
N GLN A 72 16.33 9.26 -0.17
CA GLN A 72 16.30 9.92 -1.47
C GLN A 72 14.87 10.16 -1.94
N ARG A 73 14.00 9.15 -1.85
CA ARG A 73 12.58 9.24 -2.22
C ARG A 73 11.87 10.37 -1.48
N ARG A 74 12.01 10.43 -0.15
CA ARG A 74 11.44 11.51 0.68
C ARG A 74 11.95 12.88 0.24
N ARG A 75 13.25 13.04 0.03
CA ARG A 75 13.84 14.31 -0.42
C ARG A 75 13.28 14.75 -1.78
N GLN A 76 13.10 13.82 -2.71
CA GLN A 76 12.50 14.13 -4.03
C GLN A 76 11.05 14.61 -3.88
N ILE A 77 10.23 13.88 -3.14
CA ILE A 77 8.81 14.21 -2.93
C ILE A 77 8.64 15.55 -2.20
N LEU A 78 9.40 15.78 -1.13
CA LEU A 78 9.36 17.06 -0.40
C LEU A 78 9.95 18.21 -1.22
N GLY A 79 10.89 17.93 -2.12
CA GLY A 79 11.33 18.90 -3.12
C GLY A 79 10.17 19.38 -4.00
N TYR A 80 9.36 18.45 -4.51
CA TYR A 80 8.15 18.79 -5.27
C TYR A 80 7.17 19.60 -4.41
N LYS A 81 6.87 19.15 -3.18
CA LYS A 81 5.99 19.87 -2.24
C LYS A 81 6.26 21.37 -2.22
N ASN A 82 7.54 21.73 -2.10
CA ASN A 82 7.99 23.13 -2.07
C ASN A 82 7.95 23.82 -3.45
N THR A 83 8.32 23.11 -4.53
CA THR A 83 8.37 23.70 -5.88
C THR A 83 6.99 24.03 -6.44
N ILE A 84 5.99 23.16 -6.25
CA ILE A 84 4.63 23.36 -6.78
C ILE A 84 3.67 24.02 -5.76
N GLY A 85 4.11 24.17 -4.52
CA GLY A 85 3.35 24.86 -3.46
C GLY A 85 2.07 24.11 -3.09
N ILE A 86 2.17 22.80 -2.85
CA ILE A 86 1.08 21.97 -2.34
C ILE A 86 1.39 21.52 -0.92
N ASP A 87 0.35 21.21 -0.15
CA ASP A 87 0.51 20.67 1.20
C ASP A 87 -0.03 19.24 1.32
N PHE A 88 0.69 18.42 2.07
CA PHE A 88 0.35 17.03 2.38
C PHE A 88 1.23 16.48 3.51
N GLU A 89 0.71 15.48 4.23
CA GLU A 89 1.49 14.58 5.09
C GLU A 89 1.99 13.40 4.24
N LEU A 90 3.23 12.94 4.47
CA LEU A 90 3.87 11.90 3.67
C LEU A 90 4.14 10.65 4.51
N PHE A 91 3.72 9.50 3.99
CA PHE A 91 4.13 8.18 4.46
C PHE A 91 4.80 7.39 3.33
N LEU A 92 5.95 6.79 3.60
CA LEU A 92 6.59 5.85 2.68
C LEU A 92 6.38 4.41 3.12
N LEU A 93 5.83 3.56 2.25
CA LEU A 93 5.75 2.13 2.52
C LEU A 93 7.18 1.55 2.58
N PRO A 94 7.48 0.60 3.49
CA PRO A 94 6.50 -0.13 4.31
C PRO A 94 6.14 0.54 5.64
N ASN A 95 7.03 1.35 6.23
CA ASN A 95 6.91 1.78 7.63
C ASN A 95 7.42 3.20 7.90
N ASP A 96 7.53 4.01 6.84
CA ASP A 96 8.06 5.38 6.80
C ASP A 96 9.58 5.53 7.00
N GLN A 97 10.30 4.41 7.18
CA GLN A 97 11.72 4.41 7.51
C GLN A 97 12.56 3.55 6.57
N ASP A 98 12.12 2.31 6.32
CA ASP A 98 12.87 1.31 5.59
C ASP A 98 12.59 1.34 4.09
N SER A 99 13.47 0.71 3.32
CA SER A 99 13.26 0.41 1.91
C SER A 99 12.15 -0.62 1.74
N GLY A 100 11.38 -0.51 0.65
CA GLY A 100 10.32 -1.46 0.33
C GLY A 100 9.12 -0.80 -0.34
N ASN A 101 8.05 -1.59 -0.42
CA ASN A 101 6.82 -1.23 -1.09
C ASN A 101 5.62 -1.92 -0.42
N LEU A 102 4.43 -1.82 -1.03
CA LEU A 102 3.26 -2.54 -0.58
C LEU A 102 3.51 -4.04 -0.40
N GLU A 103 4.12 -4.72 -1.38
CA GLU A 103 4.41 -6.15 -1.27
C GLU A 103 5.33 -6.50 -0.08
N THR A 104 6.22 -5.59 0.33
CA THR A 104 7.02 -5.76 1.57
C THR A 104 6.11 -5.91 2.78
N ILE A 105 5.10 -5.03 2.95
CA ILE A 105 4.12 -5.14 4.04
C ILE A 105 3.29 -6.41 3.88
N LEU A 106 2.77 -6.69 2.68
CA LEU A 106 1.91 -7.84 2.44
C LEU A 106 2.58 -9.16 2.86
N CYS A 107 3.89 -9.27 2.65
CA CYS A 107 4.66 -10.43 3.09
C CYS A 107 4.76 -10.57 4.62
N GLN A 108 4.65 -9.47 5.36
CA GLN A 108 4.75 -9.43 6.83
C GLN A 108 3.42 -9.69 7.52
N ILE A 109 2.30 -9.59 6.79
CA ILE A 109 0.95 -9.66 7.35
C ILE A 109 0.14 -10.84 6.80
N ILE A 110 0.79 -11.85 6.21
CA ILE A 110 0.08 -13.08 5.87
C ILE A 110 -0.41 -13.79 7.13
N SER A 111 -1.47 -14.58 6.99
CA SER A 111 -1.91 -15.49 8.03
C SER A 111 -0.81 -16.52 8.35
N GLN A 112 -0.47 -16.65 9.63
CA GLN A 112 0.56 -17.58 10.11
C GLN A 112 0.22 -19.05 9.81
N ASN A 113 -1.08 -19.37 9.68
CA ASN A 113 -1.54 -20.71 9.29
C ASN A 113 -1.08 -21.10 7.87
N HIS A 114 -0.67 -20.12 7.06
CA HIS A 114 -0.29 -20.29 5.67
C HIS A 114 1.19 -20.02 5.41
N GLN A 115 1.99 -19.83 6.47
CA GLN A 115 3.45 -19.72 6.41
C GLN A 115 4.13 -20.82 5.56
N PRO A 116 3.70 -22.10 5.57
CA PRO A 116 4.32 -23.13 4.73
C PRO A 116 4.32 -22.83 3.21
N ILE A 117 3.37 -22.02 2.72
CA ILE A 117 3.35 -21.60 1.30
C ILE A 117 4.52 -20.65 1.01
N PHE A 118 4.78 -19.70 1.92
CA PHE A 118 5.92 -18.78 1.84
C PHE A 118 7.24 -19.54 1.92
N ASP A 119 7.37 -20.49 2.85
CA ASP A 119 8.59 -21.31 2.98
C ASP A 119 8.88 -22.12 1.71
N CYS A 120 7.84 -22.67 1.07
CA CYS A 120 7.96 -23.34 -0.22
C CYS A 120 8.43 -22.38 -1.32
N PHE A 121 7.89 -21.17 -1.37
CA PHE A 121 8.27 -20.17 -2.36
C PHE A 121 9.72 -19.69 -2.16
N ASP A 122 10.16 -19.52 -0.92
CA ASP A 122 11.54 -19.11 -0.61
C ASP A 122 12.54 -20.17 -1.04
N ARG A 123 12.26 -21.45 -0.75
CA ARG A 123 13.08 -22.56 -1.28
C ARG A 123 13.11 -22.59 -2.80
N TYR A 124 11.99 -22.30 -3.45
CA TYR A 124 11.93 -22.18 -4.91
C TYR A 124 12.83 -21.03 -5.41
N GLN A 125 12.78 -19.85 -4.80
CA GLN A 125 13.68 -18.75 -5.14
C GLN A 125 15.16 -19.13 -4.95
N ASP A 126 15.50 -19.83 -3.86
CA ASP A 126 16.87 -20.28 -3.60
C ASP A 126 17.37 -21.25 -4.67
N CYS A 127 16.52 -22.20 -5.09
CA CYS A 127 16.84 -23.08 -6.21
C CYS A 127 17.14 -22.29 -7.50
N LEU A 128 16.40 -21.22 -7.77
CA LEU A 128 16.63 -20.38 -8.95
C LEU A 128 17.90 -19.53 -8.83
N ARG A 129 18.19 -18.97 -7.64
CA ARG A 129 19.42 -18.18 -7.38
C ARG A 129 20.70 -18.96 -7.65
N ASN A 130 20.66 -20.29 -7.48
CA ASN A 130 21.79 -21.17 -7.75
C ASN A 130 22.11 -21.33 -9.25
N ASN A 131 21.28 -20.78 -10.14
CA ASN A 131 21.54 -20.78 -11.58
C ASN A 131 21.39 -19.35 -12.16
N PRO A 132 22.49 -18.73 -12.63
CA PRO A 132 22.47 -17.34 -13.10
C PRO A 132 21.66 -17.12 -14.38
N THR A 133 21.22 -18.19 -15.06
CA THR A 133 20.36 -18.09 -16.26
C THR A 133 18.88 -17.92 -15.92
N TYR A 134 18.47 -18.18 -14.68
CA TYR A 134 17.09 -18.08 -14.27
C TYR A 134 16.75 -16.72 -13.69
N HIS A 135 15.55 -16.24 -14.01
CA HIS A 135 14.97 -15.07 -13.39
C HIS A 135 14.36 -15.46 -12.05
N VAL A 136 14.81 -14.84 -10.97
CA VAL A 136 14.25 -15.05 -9.63
C VAL A 136 12.96 -14.23 -9.49
N PRO A 137 11.80 -14.85 -9.23
CA PRO A 137 10.54 -14.15 -9.04
C PRO A 137 10.63 -13.14 -7.89
N ASN A 138 9.94 -12.01 -8.01
CA ASN A 138 9.92 -10.95 -6.98
C ASN A 138 8.82 -11.17 -5.93
N LEU A 139 8.70 -10.23 -4.97
CA LEU A 139 7.69 -10.29 -3.91
C LEU A 139 6.25 -10.30 -4.46
N LYS A 140 6.00 -9.61 -5.58
CA LYS A 140 4.69 -9.62 -6.23
C LYS A 140 4.31 -11.03 -6.70
N SER A 141 5.24 -11.75 -7.31
CA SER A 141 5.03 -13.16 -7.66
C SER A 141 4.82 -14.04 -6.43
N LYS A 142 5.49 -13.74 -5.31
CA LYS A 142 5.30 -14.45 -4.04
C LYS A 142 3.88 -14.28 -3.49
N ILE A 143 3.38 -13.03 -3.46
CA ILE A 143 2.00 -12.74 -3.04
C ILE A 143 0.98 -13.37 -3.99
N PHE A 144 1.24 -13.34 -5.30
CA PHE A 144 0.37 -13.99 -6.27
C PHE A 144 0.28 -15.50 -6.02
N ALA A 145 1.42 -16.18 -5.86
CA ALA A 145 1.47 -17.63 -5.59
C ALA A 145 0.80 -17.99 -4.26
N TYR A 146 0.94 -17.13 -3.25
CA TYR A 146 0.26 -17.27 -1.97
C TYR A 146 -1.26 -17.29 -2.12
N LEU A 147 -1.81 -16.30 -2.80
CA LEU A 147 -3.25 -16.22 -3.03
C LEU A 147 -3.76 -17.33 -3.96
N GLU A 148 -3.00 -17.66 -5.01
CA GLU A 148 -3.35 -18.73 -5.95
C GLU A 148 -3.43 -20.10 -5.25
N ALA A 149 -2.57 -20.35 -4.26
CA ALA A 149 -2.60 -21.58 -3.47
C ALA A 149 -3.80 -21.67 -2.50
N LEU A 150 -4.36 -20.53 -2.08
CA LEU A 150 -5.48 -20.47 -1.13
C LEU A 150 -6.85 -20.37 -1.83
N LEU A 151 -6.89 -19.78 -3.01
CA LEU A 151 -8.13 -19.53 -3.74
C LEU A 151 -8.56 -20.76 -4.57
N PRO A 152 -9.88 -21.01 -4.70
CA PRO A 152 -10.38 -21.98 -5.66
C PRO A 152 -9.94 -21.66 -7.10
N PRO A 153 -9.74 -22.66 -7.98
CA PRO A 153 -9.24 -22.44 -9.35
C PRO A 153 -10.07 -21.46 -10.19
N ASN A 154 -11.36 -21.30 -9.91
CA ASN A 154 -12.26 -20.37 -10.59
C ASN A 154 -12.22 -18.94 -10.03
N GLN A 155 -11.38 -18.65 -9.03
CA GLN A 155 -11.24 -17.33 -8.39
C GLN A 155 -9.85 -16.70 -8.61
N SER A 156 -9.08 -17.19 -9.57
CA SER A 156 -7.73 -16.67 -9.87
C SER A 156 -7.70 -15.17 -10.22
N GLU A 157 -8.83 -14.60 -10.64
CA GLU A 157 -8.94 -13.15 -10.83
C GLU A 157 -8.75 -12.34 -9.53
N MET A 158 -9.03 -12.93 -8.35
CA MET A 158 -8.82 -12.27 -7.06
C MET A 158 -7.34 -12.18 -6.67
N CYS A 159 -6.45 -12.88 -7.38
CA CYS A 159 -5.00 -12.70 -7.24
C CYS A 159 -4.50 -11.38 -7.84
N GLN A 160 -5.28 -10.78 -8.76
CA GLN A 160 -4.94 -9.49 -9.37
C GLN A 160 -4.99 -8.39 -8.31
N ASP A 161 -3.97 -7.54 -8.27
CA ASP A 161 -3.74 -6.61 -7.14
C ASP A 161 -4.95 -5.75 -6.75
N HIS A 162 -5.74 -5.31 -7.74
CA HIS A 162 -6.90 -4.45 -7.56
C HIS A 162 -8.20 -5.20 -7.20
N LYS A 163 -8.17 -6.54 -7.21
CA LYS A 163 -9.30 -7.43 -6.88
C LYS A 163 -9.07 -8.25 -5.61
N ARG A 164 -7.90 -8.14 -4.99
CA ARG A 164 -7.58 -8.85 -3.75
C ARG A 164 -8.58 -8.48 -2.66
N ASN A 165 -9.05 -9.49 -1.93
CA ASN A 165 -9.86 -9.29 -0.73
C ASN A 165 -8.91 -9.25 0.48
N TYR A 166 -8.51 -8.05 0.92
CA TYR A 166 -7.63 -7.90 2.08
C TYR A 166 -8.39 -8.09 3.41
N LEU A 167 -9.72 -7.99 3.40
CA LEU A 167 -10.57 -8.24 4.57
C LEU A 167 -10.73 -9.73 4.91
N ASN A 168 -10.22 -10.64 4.07
CA ASN A 168 -10.23 -12.06 4.40
C ASN A 168 -9.18 -12.38 5.49
N ALA A 169 -9.65 -12.50 6.74
CA ALA A 169 -8.81 -12.79 7.91
C ALA A 169 -8.12 -14.17 7.85
N ASP A 170 -8.63 -15.11 7.04
CA ASP A 170 -7.91 -16.38 6.81
C ASP A 170 -6.64 -16.14 6.00
N HIS A 171 -6.62 -15.10 5.15
CA HIS A 171 -5.48 -14.78 4.28
C HIS A 171 -4.56 -13.71 4.88
N TRP A 172 -5.10 -12.75 5.63
CA TRP A 172 -4.36 -11.56 6.06
C TRP A 172 -4.58 -11.25 7.53
N ASP A 173 -3.51 -10.93 8.23
CA ASP A 173 -3.49 -10.43 9.60
C ASP A 173 -3.47 -8.89 9.59
N LEU A 174 -4.64 -8.26 9.45
CA LEU A 174 -4.73 -6.78 9.44
C LEU A 174 -4.52 -6.15 10.83
N ASP A 175 -4.42 -6.96 11.89
CA ASP A 175 -4.02 -6.52 13.23
C ASP A 175 -2.53 -6.72 13.52
N ASN A 176 -1.75 -7.11 12.51
CA ASN A 176 -0.32 -7.35 12.66
C ASN A 176 0.43 -6.06 13.07
N PRO A 177 1.35 -6.11 14.06
CA PRO A 177 2.11 -4.94 14.51
C PRO A 177 2.96 -4.26 13.43
N ASN A 178 3.30 -4.95 12.34
CA ASN A 178 4.01 -4.33 11.22
C ASN A 178 3.16 -3.24 10.53
N LEU A 179 1.84 -3.22 10.74
CA LEU A 179 0.95 -2.16 10.26
C LEU A 179 0.81 -0.99 11.24
N ASP A 180 1.39 -1.05 12.44
CA ASP A 180 1.27 0.03 13.43
C ASP A 180 1.73 1.41 12.92
N PRO A 181 2.85 1.54 12.17
CA PRO A 181 3.27 2.82 11.62
C PRO A 181 2.22 3.40 10.66
N LEU A 182 1.69 2.57 9.75
CA LEU A 182 0.65 2.98 8.82
C LEU A 182 -0.66 3.30 9.55
N ARG A 183 -1.03 2.49 10.55
CA ARG A 183 -2.21 2.71 11.40
C ARG A 183 -2.16 4.08 12.06
N LYS A 184 -1.04 4.40 12.71
CA LYS A 184 -0.81 5.69 13.36
C LYS A 184 -0.81 6.85 12.37
N PHE A 185 -0.25 6.63 11.18
CA PHE A 185 -0.29 7.63 10.12
C PHE A 185 -1.72 7.92 9.66
N LEU A 186 -2.54 6.89 9.42
CA LEU A 186 -3.92 6.99 8.93
C LEU A 186 -4.94 7.44 9.99
N PHE A 187 -4.70 7.16 11.27
CA PHE A 187 -5.63 7.50 12.35
C PHE A 187 -4.97 8.46 13.33
N SER A 188 -5.13 9.74 13.01
CA SER A 188 -4.70 10.88 13.82
C SER A 188 -5.92 11.68 14.27
N ASP A 189 -5.84 12.30 15.46
CA ASP A 189 -6.92 13.13 16.03
C ASP A 189 -7.27 14.37 15.18
N ASN A 190 -6.48 14.66 14.14
CA ASN A 190 -6.62 15.85 13.31
C ASN A 190 -7.67 15.71 12.20
N TYR A 191 -8.08 14.49 11.84
CA TYR A 191 -8.95 14.28 10.68
C TYR A 191 -9.80 13.00 10.75
N THR A 192 -10.75 12.94 9.83
CA THR A 192 -11.70 11.84 9.62
C THR A 192 -11.78 11.54 8.12
N TYR A 193 -12.35 10.39 7.74
CA TYR A 193 -12.47 10.00 6.33
C TYR A 193 -13.83 10.31 5.70
N PHE A 194 -14.83 10.60 6.54
CA PHE A 194 -16.18 10.91 6.13
C PHE A 194 -16.57 12.29 6.70
N LEU A 195 -17.48 12.97 6.00
CA LEU A 195 -18.03 14.27 6.43
C LEU A 195 -18.95 14.14 7.66
#